data_AF-A0A1X9NCN6-F1
#
_entry.id   AF-A0A1X9NCN6-F1
#
_cell.length_a   1.000
_cell.length_b   1.000
_cell.length_c   1.000
_cell.angle_alpha   90.00
_cell.angle_beta   90.00
_cell.angle_gamma   90.00
#
_symmetry.space_group_name_H-M   'P 1'
#
loop_
_entity.id
_entity.type
_entity.pdbx_description
1 polymer ?
#
loop_
_entity_poly.entity_id
_entity_poly.type
_entity_poly.pdbx_seq_one_letter_code
_entity_poly.pdbx_strand_id
1 'polypeptide(L)'
;MTDLQYPFEKPPEFGATLEVAPGVYWLRMPLPMALDHINLYLLEDDDGWWIVDTGMKWGKVKDYWQEVFDHSLKDKPIKGVIVTHMHPDHVGQAGWLCDRFQVPLLMTHAEYYQAHFFASFSAEHLTWSTQQYYRRVGLADDFFITMKRDFKGYAGIVEPIPSSFQRLQEGDVLTIAQQQWRVVIGSGHSPEHACLYCEALGVMLSGDQIIPKITSNVSVMPSEPEANPLLQWLNSLQRFMDFPADTLVLPAHNTPFVGIQTRVEYLMAHHQDHLLALEEACVEAKTAHQLLPVLFKRELDNSLMMMAMGECVAHLNYLIYEHKLSRTAVDGVDYYLSIDASLQQRAKPGKHRQDDLPIQV
;
A
#
# COMPACT_ATOMS: atom_id res chain seq x y z
N MET A 1 -4.20 24.66 -7.37
CA MET A 1 -4.35 23.20 -7.42
C MET A 1 -5.76 22.95 -7.88
N THR A 2 -5.92 22.46 -9.10
CA THR A 2 -7.20 21.93 -9.60
C THR A 2 -7.60 20.77 -8.71
N ASP A 3 -8.75 20.86 -8.04
CA ASP A 3 -9.22 19.78 -7.17
C ASP A 3 -9.44 18.49 -7.96
N LEU A 4 -9.18 17.34 -7.33
CA LEU A 4 -9.52 16.03 -7.89
C LEU A 4 -11.02 15.99 -8.19
N GLN A 5 -11.39 15.45 -9.35
CA GLN A 5 -12.79 15.30 -9.73
C GLN A 5 -13.27 13.91 -9.31
N TYR A 6 -14.44 13.84 -8.66
CA TYR A 6 -15.04 12.58 -8.19
C TYR A 6 -16.33 12.33 -8.97
N PRO A 7 -16.28 11.59 -10.10
CA PRO A 7 -17.45 11.38 -10.95
C PRO A 7 -18.54 10.52 -10.30
N PHE A 8 -18.23 9.82 -9.20
CA PHE A 8 -19.16 8.98 -8.46
C PHE A 8 -19.41 9.56 -7.06
N GLU A 9 -20.64 10.03 -6.84
CA GLU A 9 -21.03 10.67 -5.57
C GLU A 9 -21.12 9.68 -4.41
N LYS A 10 -21.50 8.43 -4.68
CA LYS A 10 -21.76 7.41 -3.66
C LYS A 10 -21.07 6.10 -3.99
N PRO A 11 -20.43 5.46 -2.99
CA PRO A 11 -19.96 4.09 -3.14
C PRO A 11 -21.10 3.09 -3.22
N PRO A 12 -20.89 1.92 -3.86
CA PRO A 12 -21.81 0.80 -3.73
C PRO A 12 -21.89 0.38 -2.26
N GLU A 13 -23.08 -0.06 -1.85
CA GLU A 13 -23.25 -0.77 -0.58
C GLU A 13 -22.42 -2.06 -0.59
N PHE A 14 -22.03 -2.56 0.58
CA PHE A 14 -21.33 -3.84 0.66
C PHE A 14 -22.18 -4.96 0.06
N GLY A 15 -21.55 -5.82 -0.75
CA GLY A 15 -22.23 -6.88 -1.51
C GLY A 15 -22.88 -6.43 -2.83
N ALA A 16 -22.95 -5.12 -3.10
CA ALA A 16 -23.43 -4.58 -4.37
C ALA A 16 -22.28 -4.17 -5.31
N THR A 17 -22.62 -4.04 -6.60
CA THR A 17 -21.70 -3.60 -7.66
C THR A 17 -22.23 -2.34 -8.35
N LEU A 18 -21.34 -1.44 -8.73
CA LEU A 18 -21.63 -0.26 -9.54
C LEU A 18 -20.74 -0.25 -10.78
N GLU A 19 -21.32 -0.17 -11.98
CA GLU A 19 -20.54 0.00 -13.22
C GLU A 19 -19.94 1.42 -13.26
N VAL A 20 -18.61 1.50 -13.32
CA VAL A 20 -17.83 2.76 -13.31
C VAL A 20 -17.20 3.09 -14.66
N ALA A 21 -17.07 2.09 -15.53
CA ALA A 21 -16.75 2.24 -16.94
C ALA A 21 -17.33 1.02 -17.68
N PRO A 22 -17.47 1.03 -19.01
CA PRO A 22 -18.02 -0.11 -19.75
C PRO A 22 -17.34 -1.43 -19.39
N GLY A 23 -18.08 -2.36 -18.78
CA GLY A 23 -17.56 -3.66 -18.36
C GLY A 23 -16.67 -3.63 -17.10
N VAL A 24 -16.57 -2.51 -16.39
CA VAL A 24 -15.76 -2.36 -15.17
C VAL A 24 -16.67 -2.01 -14.01
N TYR A 25 -16.72 -2.88 -13.01
CA TYR A 25 -17.64 -2.75 -11.88
C TYR A 25 -16.85 -2.60 -10.59
N TRP A 26 -17.19 -1.56 -9.85
CA TRP A 26 -16.69 -1.31 -8.51
C TRP A 26 -17.55 -2.05 -7.49
N LEU A 27 -16.90 -2.75 -6.55
CA LEU A 27 -17.51 -3.27 -5.33
C LEU A 27 -16.69 -2.85 -4.12
N ARG A 28 -17.28 -2.94 -2.93
CA ARG A 28 -16.65 -2.49 -1.69
C ARG A 28 -16.85 -3.54 -0.59
N MET A 29 -15.83 -3.73 0.24
CA MET A 29 -15.83 -4.68 1.36
C MET A 29 -15.41 -4.00 2.66
N PRO A 30 -15.94 -4.41 3.83
CA PRO A 30 -15.58 -3.81 5.11
C PRO A 30 -14.21 -4.25 5.63
N LEU A 31 -13.55 -3.37 6.37
CA LEU A 31 -12.31 -3.65 7.11
C LEU A 31 -12.47 -3.34 8.62
N PRO A 32 -11.80 -4.07 9.52
CA PRO A 32 -11.86 -3.85 10.97
C PRO A 32 -10.93 -2.72 11.46
N MET A 33 -10.75 -1.67 10.66
CA MET A 33 -9.71 -0.66 10.87
C MET A 33 -10.25 0.77 10.71
N ALA A 34 -9.45 1.78 11.03
CA ALA A 34 -9.82 3.19 10.82
C ALA A 34 -10.06 3.48 9.32
N LEU A 35 -9.27 2.85 8.44
CA LEU A 35 -9.62 2.67 7.05
C LEU A 35 -10.61 1.51 6.96
N ASP A 36 -11.90 1.84 6.96
CA ASP A 36 -13.00 0.89 7.23
C ASP A 36 -13.47 0.08 6.01
N HIS A 37 -12.76 0.19 4.88
CA HIS A 37 -13.16 -0.46 3.64
C HIS A 37 -12.00 -0.66 2.67
N ILE A 38 -12.18 -1.61 1.76
CA ILE A 38 -11.42 -1.75 0.51
C ILE A 38 -12.39 -1.79 -0.68
N ASN A 39 -11.98 -1.22 -1.80
CA ASN A 39 -12.60 -1.30 -3.11
C ASN A 39 -11.97 -2.46 -3.88
N LEU A 40 -12.83 -3.33 -4.41
CA LEU A 40 -12.43 -4.39 -5.32
C LEU A 40 -13.12 -4.14 -6.67
N TYR A 41 -12.70 -4.84 -7.71
CA TYR A 41 -13.26 -4.64 -9.04
C TYR A 41 -13.58 -5.95 -9.74
N LEU A 42 -14.66 -5.94 -10.52
CA LEU A 42 -14.98 -6.98 -11.49
C LEU A 42 -14.79 -6.43 -12.89
N LEU A 43 -14.09 -7.18 -13.74
CA LEU A 43 -13.95 -6.89 -15.15
C LEU A 43 -14.77 -7.91 -15.94
N GLU A 44 -15.79 -7.44 -16.64
CA GLU A 44 -16.63 -8.25 -17.52
C GLU A 44 -15.83 -8.62 -18.76
N ASP A 45 -15.79 -9.91 -19.07
CA ASP A 45 -15.25 -10.46 -20.31
C ASP A 45 -16.40 -10.95 -21.21
N ASP A 46 -16.07 -11.31 -22.45
CA ASP A 46 -17.04 -11.81 -23.42
C ASP A 46 -17.76 -13.07 -22.87
N ASP A 47 -17.00 -13.96 -22.20
CA ASP A 47 -17.45 -15.28 -21.72
C ASP A 47 -17.27 -15.49 -20.20
N GLY A 48 -17.00 -14.45 -19.42
CA GLY A 48 -16.72 -14.59 -18.00
C GLY A 48 -16.44 -13.29 -17.25
N TRP A 49 -15.84 -13.42 -16.08
CA TRP A 49 -15.45 -12.30 -15.21
C TRP A 49 -14.07 -12.49 -14.62
N TRP A 50 -13.34 -11.39 -14.46
CA TRP A 50 -12.11 -11.33 -13.69
C TRP A 50 -12.34 -10.56 -12.40
N ILE A 51 -11.83 -11.08 -11.29
CA ILE A 51 -11.82 -10.40 -10.00
C ILE A 51 -10.48 -9.67 -9.86
N VAL A 52 -10.49 -8.42 -9.39
CA VAL A 52 -9.29 -7.66 -9.02
C VAL A 52 -9.38 -7.34 -7.53
N ASP A 53 -8.43 -7.89 -6.76
CA ASP A 53 -8.37 -7.92 -5.30
C ASP A 53 -9.58 -8.59 -4.63
N THR A 54 -9.44 -8.95 -3.35
CA THR A 54 -10.28 -10.02 -2.77
C THR A 54 -10.89 -9.72 -1.41
N GLY A 55 -10.46 -8.67 -0.73
CA GLY A 55 -10.90 -8.37 0.63
C GLY A 55 -10.14 -9.17 1.69
N MET A 56 -10.22 -8.72 2.93
CA MET A 56 -9.59 -9.39 4.08
C MET A 56 -10.35 -10.67 4.47
N LYS A 57 -9.65 -11.67 5.02
CA LYS A 57 -10.30 -12.79 5.72
C LYS A 57 -10.85 -12.31 7.06
N TRP A 58 -12.01 -11.66 7.00
CA TRP A 58 -12.63 -11.04 8.15
C TRP A 58 -14.15 -10.93 8.03
N GLY A 59 -14.84 -11.03 9.18
CA GLY A 59 -16.24 -10.67 9.32
C GLY A 59 -17.14 -11.25 8.24
N LYS A 60 -17.88 -10.37 7.55
CA LYS A 60 -18.88 -10.72 6.53
C LYS A 60 -18.35 -10.69 5.09
N VAL A 61 -17.03 -10.57 4.87
CA VAL A 61 -16.47 -10.42 3.51
C VAL A 61 -16.90 -11.57 2.58
N LYS A 62 -16.89 -12.82 3.06
CA LYS A 62 -17.38 -13.96 2.24
C LYS A 62 -18.89 -13.94 1.99
N ASP A 63 -19.68 -13.43 2.94
CA ASP A 63 -21.13 -13.28 2.78
C ASP A 63 -21.44 -12.26 1.68
N TYR A 64 -20.72 -11.13 1.67
CA TYR A 64 -20.83 -10.13 0.61
C TYR A 64 -20.34 -10.64 -0.75
N TRP A 65 -19.28 -11.45 -0.77
CA TRP A 65 -18.90 -12.16 -2.00
C TRP A 65 -20.01 -13.08 -2.50
N GLN A 66 -20.71 -13.77 -1.59
CA GLN A 66 -21.85 -14.60 -1.96
C GLN A 66 -22.98 -13.77 -2.59
N GLU A 67 -23.30 -12.60 -2.03
CA GLU A 67 -24.28 -11.67 -2.62
C GLU A 67 -23.87 -11.23 -4.03
N VAL A 68 -22.58 -10.92 -4.25
CA VAL A 68 -22.05 -10.57 -5.58
C VAL A 68 -22.22 -11.74 -6.57
N PHE A 69 -21.95 -12.97 -6.14
CA PHE A 69 -22.10 -14.15 -7.00
C PHE A 69 -23.55 -14.39 -7.41
N ASP A 70 -24.48 -14.20 -6.47
CA ASP A 70 -25.90 -14.48 -6.67
C ASP A 70 -26.60 -13.40 -7.51
N HIS A 71 -26.03 -12.18 -7.61
CA HIS A 71 -26.74 -11.03 -8.16
C HIS A 71 -26.01 -10.28 -9.29
N SER A 72 -24.68 -10.38 -9.40
CA SER A 72 -23.92 -9.50 -10.30
C SER A 72 -23.25 -10.21 -11.47
N LEU A 73 -23.11 -11.54 -11.46
CA LEU A 73 -22.30 -12.27 -12.46
C LEU A 73 -23.02 -12.61 -13.77
N LYS A 74 -24.30 -12.24 -13.95
CA LYS A 74 -25.07 -12.45 -15.20
C LYS A 74 -24.94 -13.88 -15.78
N ASP A 75 -24.94 -14.91 -14.92
CA ASP A 75 -24.77 -16.32 -15.28
C ASP A 75 -23.45 -16.68 -16.01
N LYS A 76 -22.45 -15.79 -16.01
CA LYS A 76 -21.12 -16.06 -16.58
C LYS A 76 -20.14 -16.55 -15.50
N PRO A 77 -19.18 -17.44 -15.84
CA PRO A 77 -18.20 -17.95 -14.88
C PRO A 77 -17.14 -16.91 -14.49
N ILE A 78 -16.49 -17.12 -13.34
CA ILE A 78 -15.23 -16.44 -13.03
C ILE A 78 -14.10 -17.11 -13.83
N LYS A 79 -13.18 -16.33 -14.39
CA LYS A 79 -12.04 -16.79 -15.21
C LYS A 79 -10.73 -16.79 -14.46
N GLY A 80 -10.58 -15.91 -13.47
CA GLY A 80 -9.35 -15.73 -12.70
C GLY A 80 -9.46 -14.64 -11.65
N VAL A 81 -8.52 -14.66 -10.73
CA VAL A 81 -8.37 -13.65 -9.68
C VAL A 81 -7.04 -12.95 -9.89
N ILE A 82 -7.07 -11.64 -10.09
CA ILE A 82 -5.90 -10.77 -10.19
C ILE A 82 -5.72 -10.10 -8.82
N VAL A 83 -4.52 -10.16 -8.27
CA VAL A 83 -4.20 -9.49 -7.00
C VAL A 83 -3.09 -8.48 -7.24
N THR A 84 -3.33 -7.24 -6.81
CA THR A 84 -2.42 -6.12 -7.00
C THR A 84 -1.15 -6.30 -6.17
N HIS A 85 -1.29 -6.66 -4.89
CA HIS A 85 -0.17 -6.87 -3.98
C HIS A 85 -0.56 -7.70 -2.74
N MET A 86 0.43 -8.00 -1.89
CA MET A 86 0.30 -8.97 -0.81
C MET A 86 -0.45 -8.47 0.45
N HIS A 87 -0.90 -7.22 0.56
CA HIS A 87 -1.54 -6.81 1.81
C HIS A 87 -2.84 -7.58 2.09
N PRO A 88 -3.17 -7.85 3.37
CA PRO A 88 -4.20 -8.81 3.75
C PRO A 88 -5.59 -8.50 3.20
N ASP A 89 -5.92 -7.23 3.00
CA ASP A 89 -7.18 -6.78 2.42
C ASP A 89 -7.23 -6.96 0.89
N HIS A 90 -6.09 -7.11 0.21
CA HIS A 90 -6.03 -7.38 -1.23
C HIS A 90 -6.02 -8.87 -1.53
N VAL A 91 -5.14 -9.63 -0.90
CA VAL A 91 -4.95 -11.07 -1.15
C VAL A 91 -5.76 -11.97 -0.22
N GLY A 92 -6.41 -11.40 0.79
CA GLY A 92 -6.98 -12.12 1.93
C GLY A 92 -7.95 -13.25 1.60
N GLN A 93 -8.72 -13.14 0.52
CA GLN A 93 -9.67 -14.17 0.09
C GLN A 93 -9.24 -14.87 -1.22
N ALA A 94 -8.07 -14.55 -1.77
CA ALA A 94 -7.62 -15.08 -3.06
C ALA A 94 -7.58 -16.61 -3.10
N GLY A 95 -7.05 -17.24 -2.04
CA GLY A 95 -7.07 -18.70 -1.90
C GLY A 95 -8.46 -19.31 -2.00
N TRP A 96 -9.40 -18.76 -1.21
CA TRP A 96 -10.77 -19.24 -1.19
C TRP A 96 -11.49 -19.03 -2.54
N LEU A 97 -11.29 -17.89 -3.20
CA LEU A 97 -11.88 -17.60 -4.51
C LEU A 97 -11.32 -18.55 -5.58
N CYS A 98 -10.00 -18.71 -5.65
CA CYS A 98 -9.35 -19.61 -6.60
C CYS A 98 -9.82 -21.06 -6.41
N ASP A 99 -9.85 -21.56 -5.17
CA ASP A 99 -10.31 -22.93 -4.88
C ASP A 99 -11.80 -23.12 -5.16
N ARG A 100 -12.64 -22.12 -4.83
CA ARG A 100 -14.09 -22.22 -5.06
C ARG A 100 -14.42 -22.32 -6.54
N PHE A 101 -13.78 -21.52 -7.38
CA PHE A 101 -14.09 -21.45 -8.81
C PHE A 101 -13.14 -22.28 -9.68
N GLN A 102 -12.09 -22.88 -9.09
CA GLN A 102 -11.06 -23.63 -9.81
C GLN A 102 -10.38 -22.79 -10.90
N VAL A 103 -9.99 -21.56 -10.53
CA VAL A 103 -9.41 -20.54 -11.44
C VAL A 103 -8.01 -20.12 -10.99
N PRO A 104 -7.14 -19.67 -11.92
CA PRO A 104 -5.80 -19.22 -11.57
C PRO A 104 -5.79 -17.92 -10.76
N LEU A 105 -4.75 -17.79 -9.92
CA LEU A 105 -4.30 -16.53 -9.36
C LEU A 105 -3.32 -15.86 -10.33
N LEU A 106 -3.52 -14.59 -10.63
CA LEU A 106 -2.59 -13.73 -11.36
C LEU A 106 -2.00 -12.73 -10.36
N MET A 107 -0.68 -12.73 -10.22
CA MET A 107 0.02 -11.91 -9.25
C MET A 107 1.46 -11.69 -9.70
N THR A 108 2.11 -10.64 -9.22
CA THR A 108 3.53 -10.42 -9.49
C THR A 108 4.39 -11.33 -8.62
N HIS A 109 5.65 -11.52 -9.00
CA HIS A 109 6.48 -12.56 -8.41
C HIS A 109 6.88 -12.23 -6.97
N ALA A 110 7.33 -10.99 -6.72
CA ALA A 110 7.74 -10.58 -5.39
C ALA A 110 6.54 -10.56 -4.42
N GLU A 111 5.38 -10.09 -4.87
CA GLU A 111 4.15 -10.07 -4.06
C GLU A 111 3.69 -11.49 -3.70
N TYR A 112 3.65 -12.41 -4.67
CA TYR A 112 3.25 -13.79 -4.43
C TYR A 112 4.13 -14.50 -3.40
N TYR A 113 5.46 -14.41 -3.56
CA TYR A 113 6.38 -15.06 -2.62
C TYR A 113 6.44 -14.36 -1.26
N GLN A 114 6.21 -13.05 -1.20
CA GLN A 114 6.10 -12.33 0.06
C GLN A 114 4.82 -12.70 0.82
N ALA A 115 3.68 -12.88 0.11
CA ALA A 115 2.45 -13.40 0.70
C ALA A 115 2.64 -14.81 1.29
N HIS A 116 3.31 -15.71 0.55
CA HIS A 116 3.66 -17.06 1.05
C HIS A 116 4.58 -17.01 2.27
N PHE A 117 5.60 -16.16 2.24
CA PHE A 117 6.48 -15.95 3.37
C PHE A 117 5.69 -15.52 4.60
N PHE A 118 4.86 -14.47 4.49
CA PHE A 118 4.05 -13.98 5.60
C PHE A 118 3.03 -14.99 6.10
N ALA A 119 2.38 -15.74 5.21
CA ALA A 119 1.45 -16.81 5.59
C ALA A 119 2.12 -17.91 6.42
N SER A 120 3.41 -18.17 6.22
CA SER A 120 4.21 -19.11 7.02
C SER A 120 4.90 -18.48 8.24
N PHE A 121 4.94 -17.15 8.33
CA PHE A 121 5.70 -16.43 9.33
C PHE A 121 5.00 -16.42 10.70
N SER A 122 5.76 -16.74 11.75
CA SER A 122 5.28 -16.85 13.13
C SER A 122 6.18 -16.09 14.09
N ALA A 123 5.74 -15.95 15.34
CA ALA A 123 6.52 -15.30 16.39
C ALA A 123 7.91 -15.97 16.61
N GLU A 124 8.06 -17.25 16.29
CA GLU A 124 9.34 -17.97 16.40
C GLU A 124 10.40 -17.44 15.43
N HIS A 125 9.96 -16.92 14.28
CA HIS A 125 10.83 -16.33 13.25
C HIS A 125 11.30 -14.91 13.60
N LEU A 126 10.72 -14.28 14.64
CA LEU A 126 11.21 -13.02 15.20
C LEU A 126 12.48 -13.31 16.01
N THR A 127 13.64 -13.16 15.38
CA THR A 127 14.95 -13.48 15.96
C THR A 127 15.70 -12.23 16.45
N TRP A 128 16.98 -12.41 16.80
CA TRP A 128 17.86 -11.32 17.25
C TRP A 128 17.98 -10.18 16.23
N SER A 129 17.86 -10.45 14.93
CA SER A 129 17.93 -9.40 13.89
C SER A 129 16.74 -8.44 13.97
N THR A 130 15.54 -8.97 14.22
CA THR A 130 14.34 -8.16 14.45
C THR A 130 14.44 -7.35 15.73
N GLN A 131 14.95 -7.95 16.81
CA GLN A 131 15.23 -7.22 18.05
C GLN A 131 16.25 -6.09 17.82
N GLN A 132 17.33 -6.39 17.08
CA GLN A 132 18.36 -5.41 16.74
C GLN A 132 17.78 -4.25 15.93
N TYR A 133 16.89 -4.50 14.97
CA TYR A 133 16.21 -3.45 14.22
C TYR A 133 15.47 -2.49 15.15
N TYR A 134 14.62 -3.01 16.05
CA TYR A 134 13.86 -2.16 16.97
C TYR A 134 14.75 -1.42 17.98
N ARG A 135 15.87 -2.03 18.39
CA ARG A 135 16.87 -1.34 19.21
C ARG A 135 17.56 -0.21 18.44
N ARG A 136 17.96 -0.44 17.18
CA ARG A 136 18.62 0.56 16.32
C ARG A 136 17.76 1.81 16.15
N VAL A 137 16.45 1.65 16.01
CA VAL A 137 15.53 2.79 15.86
C VAL A 137 15.21 3.52 17.18
N GLY A 138 15.74 3.06 18.31
CA GLY A 138 15.61 3.72 19.62
C GLY A 138 14.43 3.23 20.47
N LEU A 139 13.88 2.04 20.18
CA LEU A 139 12.91 1.38 21.07
C LEU A 139 13.64 0.50 22.10
N ALA A 140 13.06 0.39 23.28
CA ALA A 140 13.58 -0.45 24.35
C ALA A 140 13.33 -1.94 24.08
N ASP A 141 14.12 -2.82 24.70
CA ASP A 141 14.03 -4.27 24.48
C ASP A 141 12.67 -4.87 24.88
N ASP A 142 11.96 -4.24 25.81
CA ASP A 142 10.62 -4.65 26.25
C ASP A 142 9.55 -4.50 25.15
N PHE A 143 9.73 -3.55 24.22
CA PHE A 143 8.90 -3.41 23.03
C PHE A 143 8.95 -4.67 22.19
N PHE A 144 10.14 -5.19 21.89
CA PHE A 144 10.31 -6.40 21.10
C PHE A 144 9.68 -7.62 21.79
N ILE A 145 9.87 -7.76 23.10
CA ILE A 145 9.29 -8.85 23.89
C ILE A 145 7.75 -8.80 23.82
N THR A 146 7.18 -7.61 23.99
CA THR A 146 5.72 -7.38 23.93
C THR A 146 5.17 -7.67 22.54
N MET A 147 5.80 -7.10 21.51
CA MET A 147 5.42 -7.31 20.11
C MET A 147 5.49 -8.80 19.72
N LYS A 148 6.57 -9.50 20.11
CA LYS A 148 6.73 -10.93 19.84
C LYS A 148 5.67 -11.78 20.56
N ARG A 149 5.32 -11.44 21.81
CA ARG A 149 4.26 -12.12 22.57
C ARG A 149 2.88 -11.93 21.91
N ASP A 150 2.61 -10.72 21.43
CA ASP A 150 1.29 -10.33 20.90
C ASP A 150 1.18 -10.54 19.38
N PHE A 151 2.20 -11.13 18.74
CA PHE A 151 2.25 -11.37 17.30
C PHE A 151 1.14 -12.33 16.86
N LYS A 152 0.14 -11.81 16.14
CA LYS A 152 -1.02 -12.58 15.66
C LYS A 152 -0.79 -13.25 14.30
N GLY A 153 0.25 -12.84 13.59
CA GLY A 153 0.59 -13.38 12.27
C GLY A 153 -0.40 -13.02 11.17
N TYR A 154 0.00 -13.36 9.95
CA TYR A 154 -0.71 -13.03 8.71
C TYR A 154 -1.79 -14.07 8.36
N ALA A 155 -1.56 -15.36 8.67
CA ALA A 155 -2.47 -16.47 8.36
C ALA A 155 -3.85 -16.40 9.04
N GLY A 156 -4.00 -15.59 10.09
CA GLY A 156 -5.29 -15.36 10.74
C GLY A 156 -6.25 -14.47 9.95
N ILE A 157 -5.69 -13.64 9.05
CA ILE A 157 -6.41 -12.59 8.30
C ILE A 157 -6.27 -12.75 6.78
N VAL A 158 -5.66 -13.86 6.34
CA VAL A 158 -5.53 -14.27 4.94
C VAL A 158 -5.82 -15.76 4.80
N GLU A 159 -6.56 -16.13 3.75
CA GLU A 159 -6.77 -17.52 3.38
C GLU A 159 -5.49 -18.15 2.81
N PRO A 160 -5.33 -19.49 2.85
CA PRO A 160 -4.14 -20.13 2.30
C PRO A 160 -3.85 -19.66 0.88
N ILE A 161 -2.66 -19.11 0.64
CA ILE A 161 -2.27 -18.61 -0.68
C ILE A 161 -2.26 -19.80 -1.67
N PRO A 162 -2.84 -19.66 -2.88
CA PRO A 162 -2.78 -20.69 -3.91
C PRO A 162 -1.35 -21.19 -4.11
N SER A 163 -1.19 -22.50 -4.36
CA SER A 163 0.13 -23.14 -4.52
C SER A 163 0.83 -22.82 -5.84
N SER A 164 0.11 -22.21 -6.78
CA SER A 164 0.61 -21.77 -8.07
C SER A 164 -0.04 -20.45 -8.47
N PHE A 165 0.68 -19.65 -9.26
CA PHE A 165 0.19 -18.40 -9.81
C PHE A 165 0.66 -18.24 -11.26
N GLN A 166 -0.06 -17.41 -12.01
CA GLN A 166 0.37 -16.87 -13.28
C GLN A 166 1.05 -15.53 -13.03
N ARG A 167 2.32 -15.44 -13.41
CA ARG A 167 3.12 -14.26 -13.12
C ARG A 167 2.68 -13.07 -13.97
N LEU A 168 2.46 -11.94 -13.33
CA LEU A 168 2.37 -10.62 -13.95
C LEU A 168 3.73 -9.92 -13.90
N GLN A 169 4.09 -9.22 -14.98
CA GLN A 169 5.31 -8.42 -15.11
C GLN A 169 4.98 -7.05 -15.71
N GLU A 170 5.89 -6.08 -15.49
CA GLU A 170 5.82 -4.76 -16.13
C GLU A 170 5.58 -4.87 -17.64
N GLY A 171 4.54 -4.21 -18.12
CA GLY A 171 4.21 -4.16 -19.54
C GLY A 171 3.49 -5.39 -20.09
N ASP A 172 3.27 -6.45 -19.30
CA ASP A 172 2.38 -7.55 -19.69
C ASP A 172 0.99 -7.01 -20.03
N VAL A 173 0.32 -7.64 -20.99
CA VAL A 173 -1.00 -7.21 -21.45
C VAL A 173 -2.02 -8.34 -21.29
N LEU A 174 -3.05 -8.08 -20.49
CA LEU A 174 -4.21 -8.94 -20.33
C LEU A 174 -5.30 -8.48 -21.32
N THR A 175 -5.83 -9.41 -22.11
CA THR A 175 -6.98 -9.11 -22.98
C THR A 175 -8.29 -9.51 -22.28
N ILE A 176 -9.15 -8.54 -22.00
CA ILE A 176 -10.44 -8.73 -21.32
C ILE A 176 -11.51 -7.94 -22.09
N ALA A 177 -12.57 -8.60 -22.56
CA ALA A 177 -13.60 -8.03 -23.44
C ALA A 177 -13.01 -7.23 -24.62
N GLN A 178 -12.00 -7.81 -25.28
CA GLN A 178 -11.23 -7.21 -26.39
C GLN A 178 -10.43 -5.95 -26.03
N GLN A 179 -10.48 -5.51 -24.76
CA GLN A 179 -9.66 -4.41 -24.25
C GLN A 179 -8.30 -4.90 -23.77
N GLN A 180 -7.28 -4.09 -24.00
CA GLN A 180 -5.90 -4.37 -23.59
C GLN A 180 -5.62 -3.69 -22.24
N TRP A 181 -5.45 -4.49 -21.20
CA TRP A 181 -5.08 -4.04 -19.86
C TRP A 181 -3.59 -4.27 -19.65
N ARG A 182 -2.82 -3.19 -19.67
CA ARG A 182 -1.38 -3.22 -19.45
C ARG A 182 -1.07 -3.20 -17.96
N VAL A 183 -0.22 -4.12 -17.51
CA VAL A 183 0.34 -4.13 -16.16
C VAL A 183 1.35 -3.00 -16.02
N VAL A 184 1.18 -2.18 -14.99
CA VAL A 184 2.08 -1.09 -14.62
C VAL A 184 2.51 -1.34 -13.18
N ILE A 185 3.76 -1.76 -13.00
CA ILE A 185 4.32 -2.08 -11.70
C ILE A 185 4.69 -0.79 -10.98
N GLY A 186 4.23 -0.64 -9.74
CA GLY A 186 4.74 0.30 -8.75
C GLY A 186 5.57 -0.41 -7.69
N SER A 187 6.42 0.35 -7.01
CA SER A 187 7.23 -0.14 -5.89
C SER A 187 7.30 0.91 -4.79
N GLY A 188 7.68 0.49 -3.58
CA GLY A 188 7.88 1.34 -2.41
C GLY A 188 6.81 1.14 -1.35
N HIS A 189 5.53 1.11 -1.74
CA HIS A 189 4.45 0.68 -0.83
C HIS A 189 4.54 -0.83 -0.56
N SER A 190 4.67 -1.60 -1.65
CA SER A 190 4.97 -3.03 -1.63
C SER A 190 6.05 -3.35 -2.68
N PRO A 191 6.62 -4.56 -2.69
CA PRO A 191 7.79 -4.89 -3.54
C PRO A 191 7.59 -4.74 -5.06
N GLU A 192 6.43 -5.18 -5.59
CA GLU A 192 6.15 -5.29 -7.03
C GLU A 192 4.64 -5.11 -7.27
N HIS A 193 4.06 -4.00 -6.78
CA HIS A 193 2.63 -3.71 -6.82
C HIS A 193 2.11 -3.62 -8.27
N ALA A 194 1.11 -4.42 -8.65
CA ALA A 194 0.52 -4.36 -9.98
C ALA A 194 -0.65 -3.38 -10.06
N CYS A 195 -0.48 -2.29 -10.81
CA CYS A 195 -1.61 -1.51 -11.35
C CYS A 195 -1.99 -2.07 -12.74
N LEU A 196 -3.23 -1.83 -13.17
CA LEU A 196 -3.69 -2.20 -14.51
C LEU A 196 -4.25 -0.96 -15.22
N TYR A 197 -3.75 -0.68 -16.43
CA TYR A 197 -4.18 0.45 -17.24
C TYR A 197 -4.80 0.00 -18.56
N CYS A 198 -6.01 0.48 -18.84
CA CYS A 198 -6.69 0.27 -20.12
C CYS A 198 -6.83 1.60 -20.85
N GLU A 199 -5.99 1.80 -21.87
CA GLU A 199 -5.95 3.04 -22.67
C GLU A 199 -7.28 3.31 -23.38
N ALA A 200 -7.87 2.29 -23.99
CA ALA A 200 -9.12 2.42 -24.75
C ALA A 200 -10.32 2.86 -23.89
N LEU A 201 -10.30 2.56 -22.58
CA LEU A 201 -11.31 3.00 -21.62
C LEU A 201 -10.89 4.27 -20.87
N GLY A 202 -9.62 4.67 -20.93
CA GLY A 202 -9.06 5.73 -20.08
C GLY A 202 -9.12 5.40 -18.59
N VAL A 203 -8.97 4.12 -18.22
CA VAL A 203 -9.16 3.62 -16.83
C VAL A 203 -7.87 3.06 -16.26
N MET A 204 -7.60 3.36 -14.99
CA MET A 204 -6.50 2.76 -14.23
C MET A 204 -7.01 2.15 -12.92
N LEU A 205 -6.80 0.85 -12.72
CA LEU A 205 -6.88 0.19 -11.42
C LEU A 205 -5.54 0.42 -10.71
N SER A 206 -5.51 1.35 -9.75
CA SER A 206 -4.26 1.81 -9.13
C SER A 206 -3.85 1.03 -7.88
N GLY A 207 -4.72 0.15 -7.37
CA GLY A 207 -4.58 -0.44 -6.04
C GLY A 207 -4.24 0.62 -5.01
N ASP A 208 -3.17 0.37 -4.25
CA ASP A 208 -2.64 1.29 -3.24
C ASP A 208 -1.47 2.14 -3.73
N GLN A 209 -1.07 2.02 -4.99
CA GLN A 209 -0.01 2.86 -5.52
C GLN A 209 -0.43 4.33 -5.66
N ILE A 210 -1.72 4.58 -5.92
CA ILE A 210 -2.32 5.92 -6.00
C ILE A 210 -3.70 5.90 -5.36
N ILE A 211 -3.83 6.45 -4.15
CA ILE A 211 -5.09 6.56 -3.40
C ILE A 211 -5.43 8.04 -3.19
N PRO A 212 -6.69 8.49 -3.33
CA PRO A 212 -7.07 9.86 -3.02
C PRO A 212 -7.23 10.06 -1.51
N LYS A 213 -7.13 11.31 -1.04
CA LYS A 213 -7.32 11.74 0.37
C LYS A 213 -6.25 11.26 1.36
N ILE A 214 -5.81 10.01 1.33
CA ILE A 214 -4.79 9.41 2.23
C ILE A 214 -3.51 9.03 1.50
N THR A 215 -2.40 8.95 2.21
CA THR A 215 -1.11 8.46 1.69
C THR A 215 -0.98 6.96 1.95
N SER A 216 -0.34 6.26 1.00
CA SER A 216 0.00 4.86 1.16
C SER A 216 1.22 4.72 2.06
N ASN A 217 1.25 3.70 2.89
CA ASN A 217 2.39 3.46 3.77
C ASN A 217 3.64 3.10 2.96
N VAL A 218 4.77 3.73 3.26
CA VAL A 218 6.08 3.41 2.66
C VAL A 218 7.06 3.09 3.78
N SER A 219 7.20 1.80 4.11
CA SER A 219 7.92 1.36 5.31
C SER A 219 9.17 0.54 5.03
N VAL A 220 10.21 0.77 5.81
CA VAL A 220 11.34 -0.15 5.94
C VAL A 220 11.00 -1.24 6.94
N MET A 221 11.05 -2.49 6.49
CA MET A 221 10.77 -3.67 7.32
C MET A 221 12.04 -4.22 7.99
N PRO A 222 11.93 -4.88 9.16
CA PRO A 222 13.09 -5.52 9.82
C PRO A 222 13.81 -6.56 8.97
N SER A 223 13.14 -7.15 7.96
CA SER A 223 13.71 -8.11 7.03
C SER A 223 14.68 -7.49 6.02
N GLU A 224 14.56 -6.18 5.76
CA GLU A 224 15.42 -5.45 4.82
C GLU A 224 15.73 -4.05 5.41
N PRO A 225 16.50 -3.97 6.52
CA PRO A 225 16.62 -2.77 7.34
C PRO A 225 17.34 -1.59 6.65
N GLU A 226 18.07 -1.86 5.57
CA GLU A 226 18.80 -0.86 4.78
C GLU A 226 18.06 -0.53 3.46
N ALA A 227 16.82 -0.99 3.28
CA ALA A 227 16.01 -0.70 2.10
C ALA A 227 15.77 0.80 1.91
N ASN A 228 15.52 1.21 0.68
CA ASN A 228 15.10 2.56 0.33
C ASN A 228 13.75 2.57 -0.41
N PRO A 229 12.65 2.16 0.26
CA PRO A 229 11.34 2.09 -0.35
C PRO A 229 10.80 3.47 -0.73
N LEU A 230 11.23 4.55 -0.05
CA LEU A 230 10.84 5.91 -0.43
C LEU A 230 11.43 6.34 -1.77
N LEU A 231 12.68 5.98 -2.09
CA LEU A 231 13.24 6.21 -3.42
C LEU A 231 12.44 5.43 -4.49
N GLN A 232 12.11 4.17 -4.20
CA GLN A 232 11.30 3.34 -5.10
C GLN A 232 9.90 3.92 -5.31
N TRP A 233 9.28 4.44 -4.24
CA TRP A 233 7.99 5.11 -4.25
C TRP A 233 8.02 6.37 -5.11
N LEU A 234 8.97 7.28 -4.87
CA LEU A 234 9.09 8.53 -5.63
C LEU A 234 9.38 8.26 -7.12
N ASN A 235 10.24 7.29 -7.44
CA ASN A 235 10.49 6.86 -8.82
C ASN A 235 9.25 6.26 -9.47
N SER A 236 8.43 5.51 -8.71
CA SER A 236 7.17 4.95 -9.19
C SER A 236 6.17 6.06 -9.47
N LEU A 237 5.95 6.97 -8.51
CA LEU A 237 5.07 8.13 -8.66
C LEU A 237 5.42 8.98 -9.89
N GLN A 238 6.70 9.22 -10.16
CA GLN A 238 7.13 10.00 -11.32
C GLN A 238 6.64 9.42 -12.65
N ARG A 239 6.56 8.08 -12.78
CA ARG A 239 6.03 7.43 -14.00
C ARG A 239 4.52 7.61 -14.15
N PHE A 240 3.78 7.84 -13.06
CA PHE A 240 2.34 8.09 -13.14
C PHE A 240 2.00 9.48 -13.71
N MET A 241 2.97 10.39 -13.83
CA MET A 241 2.79 11.68 -14.51
C MET A 241 2.55 11.54 -16.01
N ASP A 242 2.99 10.43 -16.62
CA ASP A 242 2.92 10.21 -18.07
C ASP A 242 1.54 9.74 -18.55
N PHE A 243 0.61 9.40 -17.65
CA PHE A 243 -0.74 8.98 -18.03
C PHE A 243 -1.63 10.19 -18.36
N PRO A 244 -2.64 10.03 -19.25
CA PRO A 244 -3.56 11.10 -19.61
C PRO A 244 -4.25 11.74 -18.39
N ALA A 245 -4.40 13.07 -18.42
CA ALA A 245 -4.95 13.84 -17.31
C ALA A 245 -6.41 13.48 -16.97
N ASP A 246 -7.15 13.02 -17.98
CA ASP A 246 -8.54 12.57 -17.91
C ASP A 246 -8.69 11.09 -17.55
N THR A 247 -7.59 10.38 -17.22
CA THR A 247 -7.65 9.00 -16.74
C THR A 247 -8.53 8.90 -15.49
N LEU A 248 -9.53 8.02 -15.54
CA LEU A 248 -10.32 7.61 -14.39
C LEU A 248 -9.51 6.61 -13.56
N VAL A 249 -9.10 7.05 -12.37
CA VAL A 249 -8.36 6.24 -11.40
C VAL A 249 -9.34 5.53 -10.47
N LEU A 250 -9.17 4.22 -10.37
CA LEU A 250 -9.94 3.27 -9.57
C LEU A 250 -9.03 2.76 -8.41
N PRO A 251 -9.02 3.47 -7.28
CA PRO A 251 -8.15 3.17 -6.14
C PRO A 251 -8.74 2.07 -5.24
N ALA A 252 -7.88 1.33 -4.53
CA ALA A 252 -8.34 0.34 -3.56
C ALA A 252 -9.00 0.95 -2.32
N HIS A 253 -8.82 2.25 -2.06
CA HIS A 253 -9.57 2.93 -0.99
C HIS A 253 -10.17 4.26 -1.45
N ASN A 254 -11.18 4.71 -0.71
CA ASN A 254 -11.98 5.89 -0.99
C ASN A 254 -12.77 5.76 -2.31
N THR A 255 -12.88 6.83 -3.10
CA THR A 255 -13.80 6.92 -4.24
C THR A 255 -13.01 7.12 -5.53
N PRO A 256 -13.43 6.53 -6.67
CA PRO A 256 -12.81 6.79 -7.96
C PRO A 256 -12.71 8.27 -8.30
N PHE A 257 -11.65 8.66 -8.99
CA PHE A 257 -11.35 10.07 -9.26
C PHE A 257 -10.62 10.29 -10.58
N VAL A 258 -10.67 11.52 -11.08
CA VAL A 258 -9.87 12.02 -12.21
C VAL A 258 -8.92 13.11 -11.71
N GLY A 259 -7.73 13.19 -12.32
CA GLY A 259 -6.66 14.11 -11.91
C GLY A 259 -5.43 13.42 -11.34
N ILE A 260 -4.99 12.32 -11.98
CA ILE A 260 -3.86 11.51 -11.51
C ILE A 260 -2.58 12.34 -11.30
N GLN A 261 -2.24 13.25 -12.22
CA GLN A 261 -1.04 14.09 -12.09
C GLN A 261 -1.12 15.01 -10.88
N THR A 262 -2.29 15.62 -10.63
CA THR A 262 -2.47 16.44 -9.43
C THR A 262 -2.33 15.62 -8.15
N ARG A 263 -2.78 14.37 -8.14
CA ARG A 263 -2.58 13.49 -6.99
C ARG A 263 -1.11 13.14 -6.80
N VAL A 264 -0.40 12.80 -7.88
CA VAL A 264 1.04 12.49 -7.85
C VAL A 264 1.85 13.70 -7.35
N GLU A 265 1.59 14.90 -7.88
CA GLU A 265 2.24 16.14 -7.43
C GLU A 265 2.03 16.37 -5.93
N TYR A 266 0.81 16.15 -5.42
CA TYR A 266 0.54 16.24 -3.99
C TYR A 266 1.36 15.21 -3.19
N LEU A 267 1.39 13.95 -3.62
CA LEU A 267 2.10 12.88 -2.91
C LEU A 267 3.61 13.15 -2.87
N MET A 268 4.19 13.58 -3.99
CA MET A 268 5.61 13.97 -4.06
C MET A 268 5.90 15.16 -3.15
N ALA A 269 5.07 16.21 -3.18
CA ALA A 269 5.23 17.39 -2.33
C ALA A 269 5.09 17.04 -0.84
N HIS A 270 4.15 16.17 -0.49
CA HIS A 270 3.96 15.68 0.88
C HIS A 270 5.23 15.00 1.43
N HIS A 271 5.80 14.05 0.68
CA HIS A 271 7.06 13.42 1.12
C HIS A 271 8.23 14.40 1.14
N GLN A 272 8.28 15.34 0.20
CA GLN A 272 9.32 16.36 0.19
C GLN A 272 9.27 17.28 1.43
N ASP A 273 8.06 17.60 1.91
CA ASP A 273 7.83 18.34 3.15
C ASP A 273 8.30 17.53 4.37
N HIS A 274 7.97 16.23 4.44
CA HIS A 274 8.43 15.35 5.52
C HIS A 274 9.95 15.18 5.55
N LEU A 275 10.57 15.00 4.38
CA LEU A 275 12.02 14.92 4.23
C LEU A 275 12.70 16.19 4.75
N LEU A 276 12.19 17.37 4.40
CA LEU A 276 12.72 18.64 4.88
C LEU A 276 12.57 18.76 6.40
N ALA A 277 11.38 18.45 6.94
CA ALA A 277 11.13 18.55 8.38
C ALA A 277 12.03 17.62 9.20
N LEU A 278 12.30 16.40 8.72
CA LEU A 278 13.23 15.47 9.36
C LEU A 278 14.68 15.95 9.27
N GLU A 279 15.10 16.45 8.12
CA GLU A 279 16.45 17.00 7.92
C GLU A 279 16.70 18.17 8.90
N GLU A 280 15.74 19.09 9.03
CA GLU A 280 15.77 20.20 9.98
C GLU A 280 15.76 19.72 11.44
N ALA A 281 14.98 18.68 11.76
CA ALA A 281 14.92 18.13 13.11
C ALA A 281 16.23 17.44 13.53
N CYS A 282 17.06 17.02 12.57
CA CYS A 282 18.34 16.34 12.78
C CYS A 282 19.55 17.29 12.80
N VAL A 283 19.37 18.61 12.92
CA VAL A 283 20.51 19.53 13.22
C VAL A 283 21.21 19.20 14.54
N GLU A 284 20.50 18.52 15.44
CA GLU A 284 21.04 17.81 16.59
C GLU A 284 20.82 16.31 16.39
N ALA A 285 21.76 15.49 16.86
CA ALA A 285 21.69 14.04 16.70
C ALA A 285 20.46 13.45 17.40
N LYS A 286 19.61 12.75 16.65
CA LYS A 286 18.37 12.13 17.17
C LYS A 286 18.20 10.70 16.67
N THR A 287 17.50 9.89 17.46
CA THR A 287 17.05 8.55 17.05
C THR A 287 15.78 8.61 16.22
N ALA A 288 15.47 7.57 15.46
CA ALA A 288 14.20 7.49 14.69
C ALA A 288 12.97 7.61 15.60
N HIS A 289 12.99 6.97 16.78
CA HIS A 289 11.93 7.09 17.78
C HIS A 289 11.70 8.53 18.27
N GLN A 290 12.77 9.31 18.49
CA GLN A 290 12.65 10.73 18.85
C GLN A 290 12.12 11.61 17.71
N LEU A 291 12.17 11.13 16.47
CA LEU A 291 11.73 11.85 15.27
C LEU A 291 10.28 11.55 14.89
N LEU A 292 9.63 10.54 15.47
CA LEU A 292 8.21 10.25 15.20
C LEU A 292 7.29 11.47 15.36
N PRO A 293 7.43 12.34 16.40
CA PRO A 293 6.58 13.52 16.54
C PRO A 293 6.71 14.56 15.41
N VAL A 294 7.77 14.48 14.60
CA VAL A 294 7.95 15.33 13.41
C VAL A 294 6.98 14.93 12.31
N LEU A 295 6.73 13.63 12.16
CA LEU A 295 5.86 13.06 11.12
C LEU A 295 4.42 12.89 11.61
N PHE A 296 4.23 12.49 12.86
CA PHE A 296 2.93 12.09 13.39
C PHE A 296 2.62 12.84 14.69
N LYS A 297 1.50 13.56 14.74
CA LYS A 297 1.07 14.32 15.93
C LYS A 297 0.11 13.56 16.85
N ARG A 298 -0.37 12.40 16.43
CA ARG A 298 -1.29 11.56 17.20
C ARG A 298 -0.55 10.62 18.15
N GLU A 299 -1.24 10.18 19.20
CA GLU A 299 -0.78 9.04 19.98
C GLU A 299 -0.77 7.78 19.11
N LEU A 300 0.32 7.02 19.19
CA LEU A 300 0.52 5.79 18.44
C LEU A 300 0.41 4.63 19.42
N ASP A 301 -0.55 3.73 19.19
CA ASP A 301 -0.55 2.44 19.88
C ASP A 301 0.56 1.52 19.34
N ASN A 302 0.75 0.35 19.95
CA ASN A 302 1.84 -0.57 19.56
C ASN A 302 1.76 -1.03 18.09
N SER A 303 0.56 -1.17 17.52
CA SER A 303 0.39 -1.60 16.13
C SER A 303 0.76 -0.48 15.15
N LEU A 304 0.32 0.75 15.44
CA LEU A 304 0.67 1.95 14.69
C LEU A 304 2.15 2.31 14.84
N MET A 305 2.75 2.00 16.00
CA MET A 305 4.17 2.25 16.26
C MET A 305 5.08 1.55 15.26
N MET A 306 4.78 0.30 14.88
CA MET A 306 5.62 -0.45 13.92
C MET A 306 5.61 0.19 12.53
N MET A 307 4.42 0.59 12.05
CA MET A 307 4.27 1.26 10.76
C MET A 307 4.89 2.66 10.76
N ALA A 308 4.58 3.47 11.77
CA ALA A 308 5.13 4.81 11.91
C ALA A 308 6.66 4.79 11.97
N MET A 309 7.24 3.79 12.66
CA MET A 309 8.68 3.60 12.69
C MET A 309 9.25 3.19 11.34
N GLY A 310 8.62 2.23 10.66
CA GLY A 310 9.02 1.81 9.32
C GLY A 310 9.04 2.98 8.33
N GLU A 311 8.01 3.83 8.38
CA GLU A 311 7.90 5.02 7.53
C GLU A 311 8.93 6.10 7.89
N CYS A 312 9.18 6.33 9.19
CA CYS A 312 10.24 7.22 9.63
C CYS A 312 11.60 6.76 9.12
N VAL A 313 11.92 5.47 9.27
CA VAL A 313 13.18 4.89 8.78
C VAL A 313 13.28 4.95 7.26
N ALA A 314 12.17 4.80 6.52
CA ALA A 314 12.17 4.97 5.07
C ALA A 314 12.63 6.37 4.64
N HIS A 315 12.12 7.42 5.31
CA HIS A 315 12.55 8.79 5.05
C HIS A 315 14.01 9.02 5.46
N LEU A 316 14.46 8.46 6.59
CA LEU A 316 15.84 8.58 7.05
C LEU A 316 16.83 7.89 6.11
N ASN A 317 16.51 6.68 5.64
CA ASN A 317 17.33 5.96 4.67
C ASN A 317 17.42 6.72 3.34
N TYR A 318 16.32 7.34 2.89
CA TYR A 318 16.33 8.21 1.73
C TYR A 318 17.26 9.42 1.91
N LEU A 319 17.20 10.11 3.05
CA LEU A 319 18.08 11.26 3.32
C LEU A 319 19.56 10.86 3.44
N ILE A 320 19.87 9.66 3.94
CA ILE A 320 21.24 9.14 3.94
C ILE A 320 21.71 8.88 2.50
N TYR A 321 20.86 8.26 1.67
CA TYR A 321 21.14 8.00 0.27
C TYR A 321 21.41 9.30 -0.51
N GLU A 322 20.64 10.37 -0.23
CA GLU A 322 20.83 11.70 -0.81
C GLU A 322 21.99 12.51 -0.16
N HIS A 323 22.79 11.88 0.72
CA HIS A 323 23.90 12.53 1.43
C HIS A 323 23.51 13.79 2.21
N LYS A 324 22.30 13.79 2.80
CA LYS A 324 21.79 14.87 3.65
C LYS A 324 21.91 14.57 5.13
N LEU A 325 21.81 13.29 5.51
CA LEU A 325 22.02 12.83 6.89
C LEU A 325 23.23 11.89 6.97
N SER A 326 23.89 11.93 8.12
CA SER A 326 24.86 10.92 8.57
C SER A 326 24.23 10.06 9.67
N ARG A 327 24.66 8.80 9.78
CA ARG A 327 24.18 7.84 10.78
C ARG A 327 25.35 7.32 11.61
N THR A 328 25.26 7.42 12.93
CA THR A 328 26.27 6.87 13.87
C THR A 328 25.58 5.99 14.89
N ALA A 329 26.10 4.78 15.11
CA ALA A 329 25.58 3.87 16.12
C ALA A 329 26.28 4.10 17.48
N VAL A 330 25.49 4.27 18.55
CA VAL A 330 25.96 4.35 19.94
C VAL A 330 25.19 3.31 20.76
N ASP A 331 25.90 2.37 21.37
CA ASP A 331 25.33 1.26 22.16
C ASP A 331 24.21 0.48 21.45
N GLY A 332 24.33 0.34 20.12
CA GLY A 332 23.38 -0.38 19.27
C GLY A 332 22.15 0.43 18.86
N VAL A 333 22.12 1.74 19.13
CA VAL A 333 21.08 2.69 18.71
C VAL A 333 21.65 3.62 17.65
N ASP A 334 20.91 3.81 16.55
CA ASP A 334 21.30 4.69 15.45
C ASP A 334 20.87 6.13 15.74
N TYR A 335 21.82 7.05 15.67
CA TYR A 335 21.62 8.49 15.74
C TYR A 335 21.86 9.11 14.37
N TYR A 336 20.92 9.97 13.97
CA TYR A 336 20.91 10.66 12.69
C TYR A 336 21.24 12.13 12.90
N LEU A 337 22.17 12.66 12.11
CA LEU A 337 22.64 14.03 12.19
C LEU A 337 22.72 14.63 10.78
N SER A 338 22.16 15.82 10.60
CA SER A 338 22.23 16.57 9.35
C SER A 338 23.66 16.95 9.01
N ILE A 339 24.01 16.79 7.73
CA ILE A 339 25.32 17.19 7.21
C ILE A 339 25.39 18.71 7.04
N ASP A 340 24.24 19.41 6.93
CA ASP A 340 24.15 20.87 6.92
C ASP A 340 23.72 21.41 8.29
N ALA A 341 24.70 21.78 9.12
CA ALA A 341 24.45 22.41 10.42
C ALA A 341 23.82 23.82 10.33
N SER A 342 23.73 24.43 9.14
CA SER A 342 23.18 25.79 8.94
C SER A 342 21.67 25.83 8.67
N LEU A 343 21.00 24.67 8.55
CA LEU A 343 19.57 24.55 8.21
C LEU A 343 18.64 25.30 9.16
N GLN A 344 19.05 25.56 10.41
CA GLN A 344 18.29 26.35 11.39
C GLN A 344 17.88 27.75 10.88
N GLN A 345 18.49 28.27 9.81
CA GLN A 345 18.24 29.62 9.29
C GLN A 345 17.17 29.72 8.18
N ARG A 346 16.56 28.61 7.70
CA ARG A 346 15.61 28.63 6.56
C ARG A 346 14.13 28.46 6.95
N ALA A 347 13.81 28.13 8.21
CA ALA A 347 12.46 27.77 8.63
C ALA A 347 11.46 28.95 8.56
N LYS A 348 10.48 28.86 7.65
CA LYS A 348 9.16 29.50 7.79
C LYS A 348 8.15 28.42 8.21
N PRO A 349 7.87 28.24 9.52
CA PRO A 349 7.13 27.10 10.07
C PRO A 349 5.62 27.06 9.72
N GLY A 350 5.16 27.75 8.66
CA GLY A 350 3.75 28.04 8.42
C GLY A 350 3.10 27.38 7.20
N LYS A 351 3.75 26.44 6.51
CA LYS A 351 3.20 25.88 5.25
C LYS A 351 3.10 24.36 5.16
N HIS A 352 3.50 23.60 6.18
CA HIS A 352 3.31 22.15 6.16
C HIS A 352 1.83 21.83 6.39
N ARG A 353 1.19 21.22 5.38
CA ARG A 353 -0.19 20.75 5.51
C ARG A 353 -0.17 19.50 6.41
N GLN A 354 -0.93 19.57 7.49
CA GLN A 354 -0.93 18.60 8.59
C GLN A 354 -1.50 17.25 8.11
N ASP A 355 -0.87 16.14 8.51
CA ASP A 355 -1.38 14.80 8.21
C ASP A 355 -2.05 14.18 9.45
N ASP A 356 -3.30 14.57 9.66
CA ASP A 356 -4.15 14.02 10.73
C ASP A 356 -4.99 12.83 10.23
N LEU A 357 -4.83 12.39 8.97
CA LEU A 357 -5.63 11.34 8.37
C LEU A 357 -5.09 9.93 8.73
N PRO A 358 -5.91 8.88 8.63
CA PRO A 358 -5.44 7.51 8.82
C PRO A 358 -4.33 7.18 7.81
N ILE A 359 -3.26 6.53 8.27
CA ILE A 359 -2.30 5.87 7.38
C ILE A 359 -3.00 4.65 6.78
N GLN A 360 -2.88 4.45 5.47
CA GLN A 360 -3.29 3.18 4.86
C GLN A 360 -2.34 2.08 5.37
N VAL A 361 -2.90 1.04 5.99
CA VAL A 361 -2.16 0.03 6.77
C VAL A 361 -1.86 -1.19 5.93
#